data_AF-A0A3B8PTH4-F1
#
_entry.id   AF-A0A3B8PTH4-F1
#
_cell.length_a   1.000
_cell.length_b   1.000
_cell.length_c   1.000
_cell.angle_alpha   90.00
_cell.angle_beta   90.00
_cell.angle_gamma   90.00
#
_symmetry.space_group_name_H-M   'P 1'
#
loop_
_entity.id
_entity.type
_entity.pdbx_description
1 polymer ?
#
loop_
_entity_poly.entity_id
_entity_poly.type
_entity_poly.pdbx_seq_one_letter_code
_entity_poly.pdbx_strand_id
1 'polypeptide(L)'
;MEKKKKKLLDADTWKRDAHLVETTLTLRKELGGDLFEDYNLFRDRVDDAIKQLDLKFTAADLKTVLRAVSWRVETAPPVIDKLLKEESDALHGRYPLSILGQSEISNRKSKIRSVSFEPDPNPRDTEQNSFLEAPSSGLPGDLPSEATAKVGIEAFIRREILPYTPDAWIKADATKIGYEISFTRHFYQPQPLRTLEQIRADILAVEKEAEGLLDELLKGGA
;
A
#
# COMPACT_ATOMS: atom_id res chain seq x y z
N MET A 1 -17.27 5.25 -21.88
CA MET A 1 -16.70 5.09 -23.23
C MET A 1 -16.32 6.44 -23.85
N GLU A 2 -17.21 7.43 -23.82
CA GLU A 2 -17.02 8.73 -24.50
C GLU A 2 -15.84 9.58 -23.98
N LYS A 3 -15.67 9.69 -22.65
CA LYS A 3 -14.55 10.42 -22.03
C LYS A 3 -13.17 9.86 -22.42
N LYS A 4 -13.05 8.53 -22.55
CA LYS A 4 -11.79 7.87 -22.97
C LYS A 4 -11.48 8.17 -24.44
N LYS A 5 -12.50 8.16 -25.31
CA LYS A 5 -12.38 8.50 -26.73
C LYS A 5 -11.96 9.96 -26.94
N LYS A 6 -12.56 10.90 -26.19
CA LYS A 6 -12.18 12.32 -26.24
C LYS A 6 -10.72 12.55 -25.85
N LYS A 7 -10.25 11.87 -24.80
CA LYS A 7 -8.84 11.93 -24.38
C LYS A 7 -7.87 11.34 -25.42
N LEU A 8 -8.26 10.24 -26.07
CA LEU A 8 -7.45 9.62 -27.13
C LEU A 8 -7.39 10.44 -28.43
N LEU A 9 -8.27 11.41 -28.63
CA LEU A 9 -8.30 12.27 -29.82
C LEU A 9 -7.84 13.71 -29.50
N ASP A 10 -7.31 13.93 -28.30
CA ASP A 10 -6.87 15.24 -27.84
C ASP A 10 -5.47 15.57 -28.37
N ALA A 11 -5.39 16.52 -29.30
CA ALA A 11 -4.14 16.84 -30.00
C ALA A 11 -3.00 17.29 -29.07
N ASP A 12 -3.32 18.00 -27.97
CA ASP A 12 -2.31 18.48 -27.03
C ASP A 12 -1.71 17.33 -26.22
N THR A 13 -2.52 16.33 -25.86
CA THR A 13 -2.03 15.08 -25.25
C THR A 13 -1.04 14.37 -26.18
N TRP A 14 -1.36 14.23 -27.46
CA TRP A 14 -0.46 13.60 -28.44
C TRP A 14 0.84 14.37 -28.66
N LYS A 15 0.78 15.72 -28.72
CA LYS A 15 1.98 16.56 -28.82
C LYS A 15 2.89 16.40 -27.61
N ARG A 16 2.31 16.39 -26.41
CA ARG A 16 3.05 16.14 -25.16
C ARG A 16 3.71 14.77 -25.20
N ASP A 17 2.95 13.72 -25.54
CA ASP A 17 3.46 12.35 -25.56
C ASP A 17 4.56 12.15 -26.61
N ALA A 18 4.42 12.74 -27.80
CA ALA A 18 5.46 12.74 -28.83
C ALA A 18 6.74 13.42 -28.33
N HIS A 19 6.62 14.60 -27.70
CA HIS A 19 7.77 15.29 -27.11
C HIS A 19 8.45 14.46 -26.02
N LEU A 20 7.69 13.73 -25.20
CA LEU A 20 8.27 12.82 -24.19
C LEU A 20 9.04 11.68 -24.82
N VAL A 21 8.55 11.09 -25.90
CA VAL A 21 9.29 10.03 -26.61
C VAL A 21 10.56 10.57 -27.23
N GLU A 22 10.53 11.72 -27.90
CA GLU A 22 11.70 12.34 -28.54
C GLU A 22 12.79 12.70 -27.52
N THR A 23 12.41 13.33 -26.41
CA THR A 23 13.34 13.70 -25.34
C THR A 23 13.91 12.46 -24.64
N THR A 24 13.08 11.43 -24.40
CA THR A 24 13.54 10.15 -23.83
C THR A 24 14.51 9.42 -24.75
N LEU A 25 14.28 9.42 -26.07
CA LEU A 25 15.21 8.84 -27.04
C LEU A 25 16.54 9.60 -27.09
N THR A 26 16.51 10.91 -26.84
CA THR A 26 17.72 11.74 -26.76
C THR A 26 18.50 11.42 -25.49
N LEU A 27 17.82 11.29 -24.34
CA LEU A 27 18.42 10.81 -23.09
C LEU A 27 19.05 9.43 -23.25
N ARG A 28 18.37 8.49 -23.92
CA ARG A 28 18.90 7.15 -24.18
C ARG A 28 20.20 7.19 -25.02
N LYS A 29 20.31 8.10 -25.98
CA LYS A 29 21.54 8.24 -26.79
C LYS A 29 22.73 8.69 -25.93
N GLU A 30 22.49 9.58 -24.97
CA GLU A 30 23.52 10.10 -24.06
C GLU A 30 23.89 9.09 -22.97
N LEU A 31 22.89 8.45 -22.36
CA LEU A 31 23.08 7.50 -21.25
C LEU A 31 23.58 6.12 -21.72
N GLY A 32 23.38 5.81 -23.01
CA GLY A 32 23.69 4.50 -23.57
C GLY A 32 22.57 3.48 -23.40
N GLY A 33 22.90 2.22 -23.72
CA GLY A 33 21.97 1.09 -23.64
C GLY A 33 22.26 0.13 -22.49
N ASP A 34 23.19 0.47 -21.60
CA ASP A 34 23.64 -0.41 -20.53
C ASP A 34 22.61 -0.50 -19.41
N LEU A 35 22.58 -1.65 -18.74
CA LEU A 35 21.70 -1.88 -17.60
C LEU A 35 22.29 -1.20 -16.35
N PHE A 36 21.46 -0.45 -15.66
CA PHE A 36 21.76 0.05 -14.33
C PHE A 36 21.14 -0.88 -13.28
N GLU A 37 21.97 -1.44 -12.40
CA GLU A 37 21.51 -2.29 -11.28
C GLU A 37 21.06 -1.46 -10.06
N ASP A 38 21.52 -0.21 -9.98
CA ASP A 38 21.15 0.74 -8.94
C ASP A 38 20.31 1.88 -9.51
N TYR A 39 19.06 1.98 -9.04
CA TYR A 39 18.13 3.02 -9.48
C TYR A 39 18.52 4.42 -9.01
N ASN A 40 19.20 4.55 -7.87
CA ASN A 40 19.67 5.85 -7.37
C ASN A 40 20.76 6.40 -8.29
N LEU A 41 21.73 5.57 -8.67
CA LEU A 41 22.76 5.92 -9.65
C LEU A 41 22.15 6.27 -11.01
N PHE A 42 21.19 5.46 -11.47
CA PHE A 42 20.48 5.73 -12.72
C PHE A 42 19.79 7.10 -12.68
N ARG A 43 19.07 7.42 -11.60
CA ARG A 43 18.39 8.71 -11.44
C ARG A 43 19.38 9.87 -11.47
N ASP A 44 20.51 9.75 -10.78
CA ASP A 44 21.54 10.79 -10.76
C ASP A 44 22.14 11.02 -12.17
N ARG A 45 22.41 9.94 -12.92
CA ARG A 45 22.87 10.04 -14.32
C ARG A 45 21.84 10.66 -15.24
N VAL A 46 20.55 10.33 -15.07
CA VAL A 46 19.46 10.96 -15.83
C VAL A 46 19.39 12.45 -15.52
N ASP A 47 19.47 12.85 -14.24
CA ASP A 47 19.45 14.25 -13.83
C ASP A 47 20.64 15.04 -14.40
N ASP A 48 21.82 14.44 -14.46
CA ASP A 48 23.00 15.04 -15.06
C ASP A 48 22.87 15.17 -16.58
N ALA A 49 22.36 14.15 -17.27
CA ALA A 49 22.09 14.19 -18.71
C ALA A 49 21.03 15.24 -19.06
N ILE A 50 19.97 15.38 -18.25
CA ILE A 50 18.94 16.41 -18.42
C ILE A 50 19.56 17.81 -18.36
N LYS A 51 20.47 18.06 -17.40
CA LYS A 51 21.17 19.35 -17.28
C LYS A 51 22.13 19.59 -18.43
N GLN A 52 22.89 18.58 -18.86
CA GLN A 52 23.85 18.69 -19.96
C GLN A 52 23.16 19.00 -21.29
N LEU A 53 21.98 18.43 -21.52
CA LEU A 53 21.21 18.58 -22.74
C LEU A 53 20.18 19.73 -22.68
N ASP A 54 20.11 20.46 -21.55
CA ASP A 54 19.12 21.52 -21.27
C ASP A 54 17.66 21.09 -21.56
N LEU A 55 17.33 19.85 -21.22
CA LEU A 55 15.99 19.29 -21.43
C LEU A 55 15.02 19.75 -20.34
N LYS A 56 13.78 20.02 -20.73
CA LYS A 56 12.73 20.48 -19.81
C LYS A 56 11.69 19.39 -19.59
N PHE A 57 11.62 18.89 -18.36
CA PHE A 57 10.58 17.96 -17.92
C PHE A 57 9.75 18.57 -16.80
N THR A 58 8.46 18.24 -16.78
CA THR A 58 7.67 18.38 -15.55
C THR A 58 7.96 17.20 -14.62
N ALA A 59 7.73 17.37 -13.31
CA ALA A 59 7.95 16.29 -12.34
C ALA A 59 7.09 15.04 -12.64
N ALA A 60 5.87 15.24 -13.17
CA ALA A 60 4.99 14.13 -13.54
C ALA A 60 5.48 13.38 -14.79
N ASP A 61 6.00 14.12 -15.76
CA ASP A 61 6.53 13.56 -17.00
C ASP A 61 7.81 12.77 -16.76
N LEU A 62 8.77 13.33 -16.02
CA LEU A 62 10.00 12.64 -15.67
C LEU A 62 9.70 11.34 -14.90
N LYS A 63 8.77 11.39 -13.95
CA LYS A 63 8.32 10.20 -13.22
C LYS A 63 7.66 9.16 -14.14
N THR A 64 6.97 9.59 -15.18
CA THR A 64 6.36 8.68 -16.18
C THR A 64 7.44 7.99 -17.00
N VAL A 65 8.44 8.75 -17.45
CA VAL A 65 9.59 8.22 -18.21
C VAL A 65 10.38 7.23 -17.36
N LEU A 66 10.80 7.62 -16.15
CA LEU A 66 11.58 6.77 -15.25
C LEU A 66 10.85 5.45 -14.94
N ARG A 67 9.53 5.48 -14.70
CA ARG A 67 8.72 4.28 -14.48
C ARG A 67 8.57 3.40 -15.72
N ALA A 68 8.61 3.98 -16.91
CA ALA A 68 8.49 3.22 -18.16
C ALA A 68 9.77 2.43 -18.49
N VAL A 69 10.93 2.90 -18.01
CA VAL A 69 12.25 2.32 -18.31
C VAL A 69 12.88 1.58 -17.13
N SER A 70 12.15 1.44 -16.01
CA SER A 70 12.61 0.71 -14.83
C SER A 70 11.61 -0.35 -14.40
N TRP A 71 12.11 -1.39 -13.76
CA TRP A 71 11.32 -2.42 -13.11
C TRP A 71 11.93 -2.76 -11.76
N ARG A 72 11.15 -3.39 -10.88
CA ARG A 72 11.61 -3.78 -9.55
C ARG A 72 12.32 -5.12 -9.60
N VAL A 73 13.37 -5.23 -8.81
CA VAL A 73 14.10 -6.47 -8.56
C VAL A 73 14.37 -6.52 -7.06
N GLU A 74 14.09 -7.66 -6.42
CA GLU A 74 14.21 -7.81 -4.95
C GLU A 74 15.65 -7.65 -4.45
N THR A 75 16.64 -7.99 -5.28
CA THR A 75 18.06 -7.90 -4.94
C THR A 75 18.66 -6.52 -5.20
N ALA A 76 17.90 -5.58 -5.78
CA ALA A 76 18.41 -4.24 -6.08
C ALA A 76 18.54 -3.40 -4.81
N PRO A 77 19.47 -2.44 -4.77
CA PRO A 77 19.56 -1.47 -3.68
C PRO A 77 18.24 -0.71 -3.46
N PRO A 78 17.88 -0.40 -2.20
CA PRO A 78 16.65 0.32 -1.90
C PRO A 78 16.70 1.75 -2.46
N VAL A 79 15.56 2.23 -2.97
CA VAL A 79 15.44 3.57 -3.57
C VAL A 79 15.36 4.63 -2.49
N ILE A 80 16.26 5.61 -2.51
CA ILE A 80 16.30 6.72 -1.57
C ILE A 80 15.14 7.69 -1.85
N ASP A 81 14.26 7.87 -0.86
CA ASP A 81 13.23 8.91 -0.87
C ASP A 81 13.84 10.24 -0.41
N LYS A 82 14.38 10.29 0.82
CA LYS A 82 14.87 11.54 1.43
C LYS A 82 16.07 11.33 2.34
N LEU A 83 16.92 12.36 2.39
CA LEU A 83 17.98 12.51 3.37
C LEU A 83 17.48 13.43 4.50
N LEU A 84 17.60 12.96 5.73
CA LEU A 84 16.95 13.52 6.92
C LEU A 84 17.99 14.05 7.92
N LYS A 85 17.60 15.07 8.70
CA LYS A 85 18.47 15.66 9.75
C LYS A 85 18.24 15.01 11.11
N GLU A 86 17.12 14.31 11.24
CA GLU A 86 16.70 13.54 12.38
C GLU A 86 17.60 12.32 12.59
N GLU A 87 17.74 11.92 13.85
CA GLU A 87 18.46 10.69 14.19
C GLU A 87 17.81 9.46 13.55
N SER A 88 18.61 8.40 13.39
CA SER A 88 18.14 7.12 12.90
C SER A 88 17.14 6.49 13.87
N ASP A 89 16.08 5.93 13.31
CA ASP A 89 15.01 5.23 13.99
C ASP A 89 14.37 4.26 12.98
N ALA A 90 14.94 3.04 12.92
CA ALA A 90 14.56 2.03 11.95
C ALA A 90 13.09 1.61 12.08
N LEU A 91 12.55 1.60 13.31
CA LEU A 91 11.14 1.28 13.55
C LEU A 91 10.19 2.28 12.90
N HIS A 92 10.66 3.49 12.59
CA HIS A 92 9.87 4.53 11.93
C HIS A 92 10.41 4.89 10.54
N GLY A 93 11.16 3.97 9.91
CA GLY A 93 11.62 4.09 8.53
C GLY A 93 12.75 5.10 8.33
N ARG A 94 13.52 5.42 9.39
CA ARG A 94 14.70 6.29 9.33
C ARG A 94 15.95 5.46 9.60
N TYR A 95 16.75 5.23 8.57
CA TYR A 95 17.91 4.35 8.65
C TYR A 95 19.21 5.14 8.80
N PRO A 96 20.23 4.59 9.47
CA PRO A 96 21.53 5.25 9.59
C PRO A 96 22.19 5.33 8.21
N LEU A 97 22.96 6.40 7.98
CA LEU A 97 23.65 6.61 6.70
C LEU A 97 24.64 5.49 6.35
N SER A 98 25.13 4.75 7.34
CA SER A 98 26.03 3.60 7.13
C SER A 98 25.44 2.50 6.25
N ILE A 99 24.13 2.50 6.02
CA ILE A 99 23.46 1.55 5.13
C ILE A 99 23.63 1.89 3.64
N LEU A 100 23.88 3.16 3.33
CA LEU A 100 24.22 3.63 2.00
C LEU A 100 25.72 3.36 1.85
N GLY A 101 26.14 2.55 0.86
CA GLY A 101 27.55 2.21 0.67
C GLY A 101 28.47 3.45 0.66
N GLN A 102 29.76 3.26 0.98
CA GLN A 102 30.75 4.34 1.13
C GLN A 102 30.85 5.31 -0.07
N SER A 103 30.32 4.95 -1.24
CA SER A 103 30.31 5.75 -2.47
C SER A 103 29.20 6.81 -2.56
N GLU A 104 28.13 6.74 -1.77
CA GLU A 104 26.95 7.61 -1.97
C GLU A 104 26.90 8.84 -1.05
N ILE A 105 27.82 8.94 -0.09
CA ILE A 105 27.88 10.05 0.86
C ILE A 105 29.09 10.93 0.53
N SER A 106 29.26 11.29 -0.74
CA SER A 106 30.18 12.36 -1.09
C SER A 106 29.56 13.72 -0.73
N ASN A 107 29.92 14.21 0.46
CA ASN A 107 30.20 15.63 0.68
C ASN A 107 29.02 16.63 0.69
N ARG A 108 28.03 16.45 1.59
CA ARG A 108 27.06 17.52 1.93
C ARG A 108 27.18 17.93 3.39
N LYS A 109 27.68 19.15 3.63
CA LYS A 109 27.76 19.89 4.91
C LYS A 109 26.79 19.40 6.01
N SER A 110 27.29 18.48 6.82
CA SER A 110 27.25 18.42 8.29
C SER A 110 25.93 18.49 9.08
N LYS A 111 24.75 18.21 8.52
CA LYS A 111 23.53 18.03 9.35
C LYS A 111 22.63 16.86 8.97
N ILE A 112 22.97 16.06 7.97
CA ILE A 112 22.20 14.86 7.62
C ILE A 112 22.63 13.75 8.57
N ARG A 113 21.66 13.05 9.16
CA ARG A 113 21.88 12.01 10.17
C ARG A 113 21.24 10.67 9.82
N SER A 114 20.19 10.68 9.00
CA SER A 114 19.50 9.47 8.55
C SER A 114 19.00 9.57 7.11
N VAL A 115 18.54 8.44 6.57
CA VAL A 115 17.95 8.30 5.24
C VAL A 115 16.60 7.57 5.35
N SER A 116 15.64 7.93 4.52
CA SER A 116 14.40 7.18 4.30
C SER A 116 14.34 6.64 2.88
N PHE A 117 13.70 5.48 2.74
CA PHE A 117 13.53 4.79 1.46
C PHE A 117 12.09 4.89 0.96
N GLU A 118 11.90 4.75 -0.34
CA GLU A 118 10.55 4.69 -0.92
C GLU A 118 9.83 3.43 -0.42
N PRO A 119 8.61 3.56 0.15
CA PRO A 119 7.85 2.41 0.61
C PRO A 119 7.34 1.59 -0.57
N ASP A 120 7.49 0.26 -0.53
CA ASP A 120 6.74 -0.62 -1.42
C ASP A 120 5.25 -0.60 -1.01
N PRO A 121 4.32 -0.21 -1.90
CA PRO A 121 2.90 -0.27 -1.60
C PRO A 121 2.33 -1.70 -1.56
N ASN A 122 3.00 -2.69 -2.15
CA ASN A 122 2.43 -4.03 -2.31
C ASN A 122 2.28 -4.80 -0.99
N PRO A 123 3.30 -4.92 -0.11
CA PRO A 123 3.21 -5.72 1.11
C PRO A 123 2.71 -4.92 2.33
N ARG A 124 1.93 -3.85 2.14
CA ARG A 124 1.43 -3.05 3.28
C ARG A 124 0.30 -3.78 4.00
N ASP A 125 0.43 -3.92 5.31
CA ASP A 125 -0.59 -4.53 6.15
C ASP A 125 -0.92 -3.68 7.40
N THR A 126 -1.99 -4.04 8.10
CA THR A 126 -2.44 -3.41 9.35
C THR A 126 -2.71 -4.46 10.41
N GLU A 127 -2.07 -4.31 11.56
CA GLU A 127 -2.23 -5.21 12.69
C GLU A 127 -3.15 -4.63 13.76
N GLN A 128 -4.01 -5.48 14.33
CA GLN A 128 -4.78 -5.16 15.52
C GLN A 128 -3.99 -5.54 16.77
N ASN A 129 -3.26 -4.57 17.33
CA ASN A 129 -2.48 -4.77 18.54
C ASN A 129 -3.34 -4.62 19.80
N SER A 130 -3.33 -5.65 20.66
CA SER A 130 -4.00 -5.59 21.96
C SER A 130 -3.34 -4.56 22.86
N PHE A 131 -4.15 -3.82 23.63
CA PHE A 131 -3.64 -2.92 24.68
C PHE A 131 -2.86 -3.64 25.78
N LEU A 132 -2.95 -4.96 25.87
CA LEU A 132 -2.16 -5.76 26.80
C LEU A 132 -0.67 -5.81 26.43
N GLU A 133 -0.31 -5.46 25.19
CA GLU A 133 1.11 -5.31 24.79
C GLU A 133 1.73 -4.04 25.41
N ALA A 134 0.91 -3.06 25.81
CA ALA A 134 1.39 -1.86 26.47
C ALA A 134 1.77 -2.15 27.93
N PRO A 135 2.79 -1.47 28.48
CA PRO A 135 3.11 -1.57 29.90
C PRO A 135 1.90 -1.24 30.79
N SER A 136 1.57 -2.13 31.72
CA SER A 136 0.49 -1.91 32.67
C SER A 136 0.90 -0.89 33.74
N SER A 137 0.00 0.03 34.10
CA SER A 137 0.18 0.88 35.29
C SER A 137 -0.02 0.14 36.61
N GLY A 138 -0.50 -1.11 36.57
CA GLY A 138 -0.85 -1.91 37.75
C GLY A 138 -2.23 -1.59 38.34
N LEU A 139 -2.99 -0.67 37.75
CA LEU A 139 -4.37 -0.37 38.17
C LEU A 139 -5.39 -1.24 37.42
N PRO A 140 -6.42 -1.78 38.09
CA PRO A 140 -7.49 -2.53 37.43
C PRO A 140 -8.24 -1.65 36.42
N GLY A 141 -8.39 -2.14 35.19
CA GLY A 141 -9.11 -1.43 34.13
C GLY A 141 -8.36 -0.23 33.55
N ASP A 142 -7.06 -0.11 33.81
CA ASP A 142 -6.25 0.94 33.21
C ASP A 142 -6.18 0.82 31.69
N LEU A 143 -6.18 1.96 31.02
CA LEU A 143 -6.04 2.08 29.58
C LEU A 143 -4.69 2.72 29.27
N PRO A 144 -3.96 2.20 28.27
CA PRO A 144 -2.68 2.78 27.92
C PRO A 144 -2.85 4.21 27.43
N SER A 145 -2.00 5.10 27.94
CA SER A 145 -1.71 6.39 27.30
C SER A 145 -1.17 6.20 25.88
N GLU A 146 -1.19 7.24 25.06
CA GLU A 146 -0.59 7.20 23.72
C GLU A 146 0.89 6.78 23.76
N ALA A 147 1.65 7.26 24.76
CA ALA A 147 3.06 6.92 24.91
C ALA A 147 3.26 5.43 25.24
N THR A 148 2.48 4.88 26.18
CA THR A 148 2.55 3.46 26.55
C THR A 148 2.01 2.54 25.44
N ALA A 149 1.01 2.99 24.68
CA ALA A 149 0.51 2.27 23.51
C ALA A 149 1.59 2.16 22.43
N LYS A 150 2.35 3.23 22.16
CA LYS A 150 3.49 3.20 21.24
C LYS A 150 4.53 2.16 21.67
N VAL A 151 4.88 2.12 22.95
CA VAL A 151 5.81 1.11 23.49
C VAL A 151 5.30 -0.32 23.24
N GLY A 152 4.00 -0.57 23.43
CA GLY A 152 3.39 -1.87 23.15
C GLY A 152 3.43 -2.24 21.67
N ILE A 153 3.15 -1.30 20.77
CA ILE A 153 3.26 -1.50 19.31
C ILE A 153 4.70 -1.84 18.92
N GLU A 154 5.68 -1.09 19.43
CA GLU A 154 7.10 -1.36 19.15
C GLU A 154 7.53 -2.73 19.67
N ALA A 155 7.07 -3.13 20.86
CA ALA A 155 7.35 -4.44 21.43
C ALA A 155 6.78 -5.57 20.56
N PHE A 156 5.52 -5.42 20.10
CA PHE A 156 4.89 -6.37 19.19
C PHE A 156 5.65 -6.48 17.86
N ILE A 157 5.96 -5.35 17.21
CA ILE A 157 6.70 -5.33 15.94
C ILE A 157 8.05 -6.05 16.08
N ARG A 158 8.78 -5.80 17.17
CA ARG A 158 10.08 -6.45 17.42
C ARG A 158 9.97 -7.95 17.62
N ARG A 159 8.87 -8.43 18.23
CA ARG A 159 8.65 -9.84 18.56
C ARG A 159 8.12 -10.63 17.36
N GLU A 160 7.11 -10.09 16.68
CA GLU A 160 6.31 -10.84 15.70
C GLU A 160 6.65 -10.50 14.25
N ILE A 161 7.15 -9.29 13.94
CA ILE A 161 7.31 -8.83 12.56
C ILE A 161 8.78 -8.84 12.12
N LEU A 162 9.65 -8.14 12.85
CA LEU A 162 11.06 -7.99 12.47
C LEU A 162 11.85 -9.29 12.30
N PRO A 163 11.55 -10.42 12.98
CA PRO A 163 12.22 -11.69 12.72
C PRO A 163 11.98 -12.24 11.30
N TYR A 164 10.86 -11.88 10.67
CA TYR A 164 10.47 -12.37 9.34
C TYR A 164 10.63 -11.31 8.26
N THR A 165 10.42 -10.04 8.61
CA THR A 165 10.55 -8.89 7.70
C THR A 165 11.43 -7.81 8.35
N PRO A 166 12.77 -7.94 8.26
CA PRO A 166 13.70 -7.06 8.97
C PRO A 166 13.67 -5.59 8.53
N ASP A 167 13.18 -5.33 7.33
CA ASP A 167 13.03 -4.02 6.71
C ASP A 167 11.62 -3.44 6.90
N ALA A 168 10.76 -4.02 7.74
CA ALA A 168 9.46 -3.45 8.07
C ALA A 168 9.57 -2.26 9.04
N TRP A 169 8.70 -1.27 8.88
CA TRP A 169 8.59 -0.11 9.78
C TRP A 169 7.15 0.34 10.01
N ILE A 170 6.96 1.04 11.12
CA ILE A 170 5.70 1.62 11.55
C ILE A 170 5.42 2.89 10.78
N LYS A 171 4.23 2.95 10.19
CA LYS A 171 3.67 4.19 9.66
C LYS A 171 2.88 4.92 10.77
N ALA A 172 3.57 5.79 11.51
CA ALA A 172 3.02 6.45 12.70
C ALA A 172 1.74 7.27 12.44
N ASP A 173 1.64 7.97 11.30
CA ASP A 173 0.45 8.75 10.91
C ASP A 173 -0.78 7.88 10.61
N ALA A 174 -0.58 6.58 10.35
CA ALA A 174 -1.67 5.63 10.11
C ALA A 174 -2.11 4.88 11.39
N THR A 175 -1.41 5.06 12.51
CA THR A 175 -1.75 4.39 13.78
C THR A 175 -3.04 4.98 14.34
N LYS A 176 -4.00 4.11 14.69
CA LYS A 176 -5.29 4.50 15.27
C LYS A 176 -5.53 3.74 16.56
N ILE A 177 -6.10 4.43 17.53
CA ILE A 177 -6.56 3.85 18.79
C ILE A 177 -8.07 3.67 18.68
N GLY A 178 -8.55 2.46 18.96
CA GLY A 178 -9.97 2.14 18.90
C GLY A 178 -10.27 0.89 19.72
N TYR A 179 -11.55 0.60 19.86
CA TYR A 179 -12.06 -0.62 20.46
C TYR A 179 -13.06 -1.24 19.50
N GLU A 180 -13.11 -2.58 19.48
CA GLU A 180 -14.06 -3.32 18.68
C GLU A 180 -15.09 -3.98 19.61
N ILE A 181 -16.37 -3.69 19.39
CA ILE A 181 -17.48 -4.37 20.05
C ILE A 181 -18.12 -5.28 19.02
N SER A 182 -17.92 -6.60 19.16
CA SER A 182 -18.60 -7.56 18.29
C SER A 182 -20.08 -7.62 18.65
N PHE A 183 -20.90 -6.89 17.88
CA PHE A 183 -22.33 -6.83 18.15
C PHE A 183 -22.98 -8.21 18.06
N THR A 184 -22.55 -9.02 17.08
CA THR A 184 -23.03 -10.40 16.94
C THR A 184 -22.71 -11.23 18.17
N ARG A 185 -21.49 -11.15 18.70
CA ARG A 185 -21.10 -11.94 19.88
C ARG A 185 -21.91 -11.58 21.13
N HIS A 186 -22.18 -10.30 21.33
CA HIS A 186 -22.76 -9.81 22.59
C HIS A 186 -24.28 -9.62 22.54
N PHE A 187 -24.85 -9.33 21.37
CA PHE A 187 -26.26 -8.96 21.22
C PHE A 187 -27.03 -9.86 20.26
N TYR A 188 -26.39 -10.76 19.51
CA TYR A 188 -27.14 -11.68 18.66
C TYR A 188 -27.85 -12.71 19.53
N GLN A 189 -29.17 -12.70 19.44
CA GLN A 189 -30.00 -13.78 19.92
C GLN A 189 -30.25 -14.72 18.74
N PRO A 190 -29.80 -15.99 18.82
CA PRO A 190 -30.11 -16.98 17.80
C PRO A 190 -31.62 -17.03 17.57
N GLN A 191 -32.02 -16.87 16.31
CA GLN A 191 -33.41 -17.06 15.94
C GLN A 191 -33.79 -18.51 16.26
N PRO A 192 -34.83 -18.74 17.10
CA PRO A 192 -35.27 -20.10 17.38
C PRO A 192 -35.71 -20.76 16.07
N LEU A 193 -35.38 -22.03 15.90
CA LEU A 193 -35.81 -22.80 14.74
C LEU A 193 -37.35 -22.89 14.74
N ARG A 194 -37.95 -22.84 13.54
CA ARG A 194 -39.39 -23.13 13.36
C ARG A 194 -39.72 -24.50 13.94
N THR A 195 -40.91 -24.65 14.51
CA THR A 195 -41.35 -25.95 15.05
C THR A 195 -41.61 -26.94 13.91
N LEU A 196 -41.52 -28.24 14.20
CA LEU A 196 -41.83 -29.27 13.20
C LEU A 196 -43.27 -29.17 12.68
N GLU A 197 -44.20 -28.72 13.52
CA GLU A 197 -45.60 -28.51 13.16
C GLU A 197 -45.75 -27.38 12.13
N GLN A 198 -45.04 -26.26 12.33
CA GLN A 198 -44.99 -25.17 11.36
C GLN A 198 -44.34 -25.61 10.05
N ILE A 199 -43.22 -26.34 10.12
CA ILE A 199 -42.55 -26.89 8.93
C ILE A 199 -43.51 -27.82 8.17
N ARG A 200 -44.24 -28.69 8.87
CA ARG A 200 -45.24 -29.59 8.26
C ARG A 200 -46.39 -28.84 7.62
N ALA A 201 -46.92 -27.82 8.29
CA ALA A 201 -48.02 -26.99 7.76
C ALA A 201 -47.58 -26.25 6.48
N ASP A 202 -46.37 -25.68 6.48
CA ASP A 202 -45.80 -25.01 5.31
C ASP A 202 -45.61 -25.99 4.14
N ILE A 203 -45.09 -27.21 4.38
CA ILE A 203 -44.94 -28.24 3.34
C ILE A 203 -46.29 -28.61 2.72
N LEU A 204 -47.31 -28.89 3.53
CA LEU A 204 -48.65 -29.25 3.04
C LEU A 204 -49.31 -28.10 2.28
N ALA A 205 -49.07 -26.85 2.68
CA ALA A 205 -49.56 -25.68 1.96
C ALA A 205 -48.93 -25.56 0.57
N VAL A 206 -47.61 -25.75 0.47
CA VAL A 206 -46.87 -25.75 -0.80
C VAL A 206 -47.31 -26.92 -1.71
N GLU A 207 -47.52 -28.12 -1.16
CA GLU A 207 -48.05 -29.26 -1.92
C GLU A 207 -49.40 -28.93 -2.56
N LYS A 208 -50.32 -28.33 -1.80
CA LYS A 208 -51.64 -27.95 -2.29
C LYS A 208 -51.60 -26.85 -3.35
N GLU A 209 -50.68 -25.88 -3.21
CA GLU A 209 -50.47 -24.83 -4.22
C GLU A 209 -49.93 -25.44 -5.53
N ALA A 210 -49.00 -26.40 -5.43
CA ALA A 210 -48.42 -27.09 -6.58
C ALA A 210 -49.43 -28.00 -7.31
N GLU A 211 -50.33 -28.68 -6.59
CA GLU A 211 -51.41 -29.47 -7.19
C GLU A 211 -52.32 -28.60 -8.08
N GLY A 212 -52.63 -27.38 -7.65
CA GLY A 212 -53.43 -26.43 -8.44
C GLY A 212 -52.73 -25.95 -9.72
N LEU A 213 -51.42 -25.76 -9.68
CA LEU A 213 -50.62 -25.32 -10.83
C LEU A 213 -50.51 -26.39 -11.93
N LEU A 214 -50.41 -27.67 -11.56
CA LEU A 214 -50.42 -28.77 -12.53
C LEU A 214 -51.77 -28.90 -13.23
N ASP A 215 -52.85 -28.71 -12.48
CA ASP A 215 -54.22 -28.76 -13.00
C ASP A 215 -54.51 -27.60 -13.98
N GLU A 216 -53.98 -26.40 -13.72
CA GLU A 216 -54.06 -25.26 -14.63
C GLU A 216 -53.25 -25.48 -15.93
N LEU A 217 -52.05 -26.05 -15.84
CA LEU A 217 -51.24 -26.40 -17.01
C LEU A 217 -51.91 -27.48 -17.88
N LEU A 218 -52.54 -28.47 -17.27
CA LEU A 218 -53.24 -29.55 -17.99
C LEU A 218 -54.57 -29.09 -18.60
N LYS A 219 -55.30 -28.15 -17.96
CA LYS A 219 -56.55 -27.59 -18.49
C LYS A 219 -56.34 -26.52 -19.58
N GLY A 220 -55.19 -25.84 -19.60
CA GLY A 220 -54.84 -24.85 -20.63
C GLY A 220 -54.27 -25.43 -21.93
N GLY A 221 -54.13 -26.76 -22.03
CA GLY A 221 -53.56 -27.47 -23.18
C GLY A 221 -54.57 -28.13 -24.13
N ALA A 222 -55.85 -27.74 -24.08
CA ALA A 222 -56.91 -28.24 -24.97
C ALA A 222 -57.42 -27.13 -25.92
#